data_AF-A0A2R5LKF2-F1
#
_entry.id   AF-A0A2R5LKF2-F1
#
_cell.length_a   1.000
_cell.length_b   1.000
_cell.length_c   1.000
_cell.angle_alpha   90.00
_cell.angle_beta   90.00
_cell.angle_gamma   90.00
#
_symmetry.space_group_name_H-M   'P 1'
#
loop_
_entity.id
_entity.type
_entity.pdbx_description
1 polymer ?
#
loop_
_entity_poly.entity_id
_entity_poly.type
_entity_poly.pdbx_seq_one_letter_code
_entity_poly.pdbx_strand_id
1 'polypeptide(L)'
;MEVNKNTILEEKLREAACYGDEEAVKTLLERNVRINAQHDINGWTPLHWAAKRSNVNMVRYLLSQGADPSLTSAKGEAPSAITDNEEIRRLLGEMSPVETKASSLPITPHFVSHPPLDYKVDLSEIHGRTSEHVSDIKGTPSFVEESDIVLKLRIAYLDDPDFIEVELPRKDLTLANLLRTSCEELGADPKRVCKIRKLPNTIIRKDRDVQRLAPGQELELVLDTIQPQASSPPVVRRLSGLHLGVPPGYLPPPAQCTNGTPFAKSSYCINGTILY
;
A
#
# COMPACT_ATOMS: atom_id res chain seq x y z
N MET A 1 -15.77 35.18 -6.08
CA MET A 1 -14.82 34.54 -5.17
C MET A 1 -13.50 35.27 -5.31
N GLU A 2 -13.16 36.15 -4.36
CA GLU A 2 -11.83 36.73 -4.31
C GLU A 2 -10.88 35.63 -3.85
N VAL A 3 -10.13 35.06 -4.79
CA VAL A 3 -9.01 34.20 -4.44
C VAL A 3 -8.04 35.07 -3.66
N ASN A 4 -7.78 34.69 -2.40
CA ASN A 4 -6.96 35.47 -1.49
C ASN A 4 -5.58 35.69 -2.14
N LYS A 5 -5.18 36.95 -2.36
CA LYS A 5 -3.96 37.30 -3.11
C LYS A 5 -2.71 36.60 -2.55
N ASN A 6 -2.71 36.36 -1.24
CA ASN A 6 -1.62 35.68 -0.54
C ASN A 6 -1.50 34.20 -0.93
N THR A 7 -2.61 33.48 -1.08
CA THR A 7 -2.62 32.07 -1.49
C THR A 7 -2.03 31.88 -2.89
N ILE A 8 -2.27 32.84 -3.79
CA ILE A 8 -1.68 32.84 -5.15
C ILE A 8 -0.16 33.06 -5.07
N LEU A 9 0.31 33.95 -4.20
CA LEU A 9 1.74 34.21 -4.03
C LEU A 9 2.46 33.02 -3.37
N GLU A 10 1.83 32.37 -2.39
CA GLU A 10 2.32 31.13 -1.77
C GLU A 10 2.42 29.98 -2.78
N GLU A 11 1.42 29.85 -3.67
CA GLU A 11 1.48 28.87 -4.76
C GLU A 11 2.61 29.17 -5.74
N LYS A 12 2.76 30.42 -6.16
CA LYS A 12 3.88 30.84 -7.03
C LYS A 12 5.25 30.58 -6.40
N LEU A 13 5.37 30.69 -5.08
CA LEU A 13 6.61 30.37 -4.37
C LEU A 13 6.94 28.88 -4.47
N ARG A 14 5.93 28.01 -4.34
CA ARG A 14 6.09 26.56 -4.53
C ARG A 14 6.45 26.20 -5.97
N GLU A 15 5.79 26.82 -6.94
CA GLU A 15 6.11 26.64 -8.36
C GLU A 15 7.56 27.05 -8.65
N ALA A 16 7.99 28.23 -8.21
CA ALA A 16 9.37 28.70 -8.37
C ALA A 16 10.39 27.76 -7.72
N ALA A 17 10.11 27.26 -6.50
CA ALA A 17 10.95 26.27 -5.83
C ALA A 17 11.01 24.92 -6.58
N CYS A 18 9.90 24.51 -7.21
CA CYS A 18 9.84 23.31 -8.04
C CYS A 18 10.68 23.47 -9.33
N TYR A 19 10.72 24.66 -9.92
CA TYR A 19 11.56 24.93 -11.10
C TYR A 19 13.02 25.18 -10.75
N GLY A 20 13.32 25.53 -9.49
CA GLY A 20 14.67 25.92 -9.08
C GLY A 20 15.02 27.37 -9.47
N ASP A 21 14.01 28.22 -9.67
CA ASP A 21 14.20 29.63 -10.03
C ASP A 21 14.47 30.48 -8.78
N GLU A 22 15.75 30.69 -8.46
CA GLU A 22 16.19 31.45 -7.29
C GLU A 22 15.78 32.94 -7.34
N GLU A 23 15.76 33.54 -8.53
CA GLU A 23 15.40 34.96 -8.71
C GLU A 23 13.92 35.20 -8.45
N ALA A 24 13.06 34.29 -8.95
CA ALA A 24 11.63 34.33 -8.68
C ALA A 24 11.33 34.12 -7.19
N VAL A 25 12.00 33.15 -6.54
CA VAL A 25 11.84 32.91 -5.09
C VAL A 25 12.25 34.16 -4.30
N LYS A 26 13.37 34.80 -4.64
CA LYS A 26 13.83 36.04 -3.98
C LYS A 26 12.79 37.16 -4.10
N THR A 27 12.28 37.41 -5.30
CA THR A 27 11.27 38.45 -5.56
C THR A 27 9.96 38.18 -4.80
N LEU A 28 9.61 36.92 -4.59
CA LEU A 28 8.41 36.53 -3.84
C LEU A 28 8.62 36.68 -2.33
N LEU A 29 9.81 36.37 -1.81
CA LEU A 29 10.14 36.58 -0.40
C LEU A 29 10.16 38.07 -0.03
N GLU A 30 10.61 38.94 -0.93
CA GLU A 30 10.52 40.41 -0.78
C GLU A 30 9.07 40.91 -0.61
N ARG A 31 8.07 40.14 -1.07
CA ARG A 31 6.64 40.44 -0.91
C ARG A 31 6.04 39.90 0.39
N ASN A 32 6.86 39.51 1.37
CA ASN A 32 6.45 38.94 2.66
C ASN A 32 5.62 37.65 2.53
N VAL A 33 5.93 36.82 1.52
CA VAL A 33 5.29 35.51 1.36
C VAL A 33 5.84 34.55 2.42
N ARG A 34 4.96 33.70 2.97
CA ARG A 34 5.34 32.70 3.96
C ARG A 34 6.15 31.58 3.31
N ILE A 35 7.43 31.46 3.68
CA ILE A 35 8.33 30.42 3.14
C ILE A 35 7.90 29.00 3.54
N ASN A 36 7.24 28.86 4.68
CA ASN A 36 6.76 27.58 5.21
C ASN A 36 5.29 27.29 4.84
N ALA A 37 4.74 27.95 3.82
CA ALA A 37 3.36 27.75 3.40
C ALA A 37 3.14 26.32 2.88
N GLN A 38 2.26 25.59 3.53
CA GLN A 38 1.85 24.24 3.14
C GLN A 38 0.75 24.30 2.09
N HIS A 39 0.75 23.34 1.18
CA HIS A 39 -0.28 23.22 0.15
C HIS A 39 -1.49 22.46 0.70
N ASP A 40 -2.70 22.94 0.42
CA ASP A 40 -3.93 22.44 1.07
C ASP A 40 -4.18 20.94 0.84
N ILE A 41 -3.81 20.42 -0.34
CA ILE A 41 -4.08 19.03 -0.72
C ILE A 41 -3.02 18.03 -0.20
N ASN A 42 -1.74 18.32 -0.39
CA ASN A 42 -0.66 17.38 -0.06
C ASN A 42 0.18 17.80 1.16
N GLY A 43 -0.04 19.00 1.72
CA GLY A 43 0.73 19.55 2.82
C GLY A 43 2.17 19.92 2.47
N TRP A 44 2.53 20.01 1.19
CA TRP A 44 3.92 20.25 0.80
C TRP A 44 4.32 21.71 0.95
N THR A 45 5.49 21.92 1.57
CA THR A 45 6.16 23.23 1.63
C THR A 45 7.05 23.43 0.39
N PRO A 46 7.49 24.67 0.07
CA PRO A 46 8.49 24.90 -0.97
C PRO A 46 9.74 24.02 -0.85
N LEU A 47 10.16 23.71 0.38
CA LEU A 47 11.28 22.82 0.67
C LEU A 47 11.02 21.37 0.22
N HIS A 48 9.79 20.86 0.36
CA HIS A 48 9.41 19.54 -0.17
C HIS A 48 9.52 19.48 -1.69
N TRP A 49 9.08 20.54 -2.39
CA TRP A 49 9.16 20.62 -3.84
C TRP A 49 10.61 20.68 -4.34
N ALA A 50 11.46 21.46 -3.67
CA ALA A 50 12.88 21.54 -3.97
C ALA A 50 13.60 20.20 -3.73
N ALA A 51 13.28 19.53 -2.61
CA ALA A 51 13.84 18.22 -2.26
C ALA A 51 13.43 17.12 -3.26
N LYS A 52 12.15 17.07 -3.67
CA LYS A 52 11.64 16.13 -4.67
C LYS A 52 12.31 16.29 -6.04
N ARG A 53 12.68 17.53 -6.39
CA ARG A 53 13.38 17.83 -7.66
C ARG A 53 14.88 17.63 -7.58
N SER A 54 15.40 17.23 -6.41
CA SER A 54 16.83 17.06 -6.15
C SER A 54 17.66 18.32 -6.44
N ASN A 55 17.06 19.50 -6.25
CA ASN A 55 17.68 20.79 -6.50
C ASN A 55 18.45 21.28 -5.27
N VAL A 56 19.72 20.88 -5.15
CA VAL A 56 20.58 21.20 -4.00
C VAL A 56 20.69 22.71 -3.74
N ASN A 57 20.92 23.50 -4.79
CA ASN A 57 21.09 24.96 -4.66
C ASN A 57 19.83 25.63 -4.10
N MET A 58 18.65 25.25 -4.62
CA MET A 58 17.38 25.75 -4.13
C MET A 58 17.10 25.33 -2.68
N VAL A 59 17.42 24.08 -2.30
CA VAL A 59 17.31 23.63 -0.90
C VAL A 59 18.20 24.48 0.01
N ARG A 60 19.47 24.69 -0.36
CA ARG A 60 20.40 25.55 0.40
C ARG A 60 19.87 26.97 0.52
N TYR A 61 19.34 27.51 -0.57
CA TYR A 61 18.76 28.85 -0.59
C TYR A 61 17.55 28.95 0.34
N LEU A 62 16.58 28.06 0.24
CA LEU A 62 15.40 28.05 1.13
C LEU A 62 15.79 27.91 2.61
N LEU A 63 16.75 27.04 2.93
CA LEU A 63 17.28 26.92 4.29
C LEU A 63 17.93 28.22 4.77
N SER A 64 18.69 28.91 3.90
CA SER A 64 19.28 30.22 4.24
C SER A 64 18.24 31.30 4.52
N GLN A 65 17.04 31.17 3.93
CA GLN A 65 15.90 32.07 4.12
C GLN A 65 15.02 31.66 5.32
N GLY A 66 15.42 30.66 6.10
CA GLY A 66 14.70 30.21 7.30
C GLY A 66 13.57 29.23 7.05
N ALA A 67 13.61 28.48 5.93
CA ALA A 67 12.70 27.37 5.74
C ALA A 67 12.91 26.30 6.81
N ASP A 68 11.81 25.78 7.37
CA ASP A 68 11.85 24.80 8.45
C ASP A 68 11.88 23.37 7.87
N PRO A 69 12.99 22.61 8.06
CA PRO A 69 13.10 21.23 7.56
C PRO A 69 12.31 20.23 8.41
N SER A 70 11.83 20.61 9.60
CA SER A 70 11.06 19.72 10.48
C SER A 70 9.59 19.56 10.07
N LEU A 71 9.11 20.43 9.18
CA LEU A 71 7.72 20.40 8.74
C LEU A 71 7.44 19.16 7.91
N THR A 72 6.40 18.43 8.29
CA THR A 72 5.96 17.24 7.58
C THR A 72 4.81 17.54 6.62
N SER A 73 4.80 16.81 5.51
CA SER A 73 3.68 16.69 4.56
C SER A 73 2.40 16.15 5.24
N ALA A 74 1.26 16.22 4.55
CA ALA A 74 0.01 15.61 5.02
C ALA A 74 0.11 14.08 5.24
N LYS A 75 1.12 13.45 4.63
CA LYS A 75 1.45 12.02 4.82
C LYS A 75 2.36 11.75 6.02
N GLY A 76 2.82 12.78 6.72
CA GLY A 76 3.82 12.65 7.79
C GLY A 76 5.27 12.49 7.29
N GLU A 77 5.51 12.72 6.00
CA GLU A 77 6.85 12.64 5.40
C GLU A 77 7.58 13.97 5.59
N ALA A 78 8.81 13.94 6.10
CA ALA A 78 9.72 15.09 6.14
C ALA A 78 10.33 15.34 4.75
N PRO A 79 10.85 16.56 4.44
CA PRO A 79 11.45 16.86 3.15
C PRO A 79 12.64 15.95 2.82
N SER A 80 13.36 15.47 3.85
CA SER A 80 14.49 14.54 3.72
C SER A 80 14.07 13.14 3.25
N ALA A 81 12.88 12.68 3.64
CA ALA A 81 12.36 11.36 3.26
C ALA A 81 11.87 11.30 1.81
N ILE A 82 11.69 12.44 1.15
CA ILE A 82 11.14 12.55 -0.21
C ILE A 82 12.24 12.62 -1.27
N THR A 83 13.47 12.97 -0.87
CA THR A 83 14.59 13.11 -1.79
C THR A 83 15.41 11.83 -1.87
N ASP A 84 15.81 11.47 -3.09
CA ASP A 84 16.75 10.35 -3.32
C ASP A 84 18.22 10.82 -3.19
N ASN A 85 18.47 12.13 -3.11
CA ASN A 85 19.80 12.70 -3.11
C ASN A 85 20.38 12.77 -1.67
N GLU A 86 21.47 12.04 -1.46
CA GLU A 86 22.19 11.97 -0.18
C GLU A 86 22.68 13.34 0.32
N GLU A 87 23.08 14.24 -0.58
CA GLU A 87 23.52 15.58 -0.20
C GLU A 87 22.38 16.38 0.42
N ILE A 88 21.18 16.31 -0.16
CA ILE A 88 20.00 17.01 0.34
C ILE A 88 19.58 16.42 1.69
N ARG A 89 19.61 15.09 1.85
CA ARG A 89 19.34 14.43 3.14
C ARG A 89 20.28 14.90 4.23
N ARG A 90 21.58 14.98 3.92
CA ARG A 90 22.60 15.49 4.83
C ARG A 90 22.38 16.97 5.20
N LEU A 91 21.98 17.81 4.24
CA LEU A 91 21.69 19.23 4.49
C LEU A 91 20.47 19.45 5.37
N LEU A 92 19.46 18.59 5.24
CA LEU A 92 18.24 18.63 6.03
C LEU A 92 18.42 18.00 7.42
N GLY A 93 19.61 17.49 7.75
CA GLY A 93 19.96 17.04 9.09
C GLY A 93 19.61 15.59 9.39
N GLU A 94 19.43 14.73 8.37
CA GLU A 94 19.39 13.28 8.62
C GLU A 94 20.78 12.76 9.00
N MET A 95 21.08 12.81 10.30
CA MET A 95 22.01 11.87 10.90
C MET A 95 21.27 10.52 10.97
N SER A 96 21.74 9.51 10.23
CA SER A 96 21.69 8.06 10.52
C SER A 96 20.46 7.49 11.26
N PRO A 97 19.88 6.38 10.75
CA PRO A 97 18.44 6.12 10.70
C PRO A 97 17.74 6.28 12.06
N VAL A 98 16.91 7.31 12.19
CA VAL A 98 15.99 7.41 13.31
C VAL A 98 14.84 6.46 13.04
N GLU A 99 15.00 5.28 13.65
CA GLU A 99 13.95 4.46 14.24
C GLU A 99 12.58 5.15 14.19
N THR A 100 11.70 4.57 13.39
CA THR A 100 10.27 4.85 13.43
C THR A 100 9.85 4.66 14.89
N LYS A 101 9.66 5.76 15.62
CA LYS A 101 9.04 5.76 16.95
C LYS A 101 7.67 5.11 16.78
N ALA A 102 7.63 3.81 17.03
CA ALA A 102 6.43 3.02 17.06
C ALA A 102 5.49 3.70 18.05
N SER A 103 4.33 4.09 17.55
CA SER A 103 3.19 4.46 18.37
C SER A 103 3.06 3.44 19.49
N SER A 104 3.03 3.92 20.73
CA SER A 104 2.79 3.10 21.91
C SER A 104 1.35 2.57 21.84
N LEU A 105 1.13 1.54 21.03
CA LEU A 105 -0.12 0.83 20.96
C LEU A 105 -0.23 -0.03 22.23
N PRO A 106 -1.43 -0.17 22.80
CA PRO A 106 -1.64 -0.90 24.05
C PRO A 106 -1.28 -2.39 23.97
N ILE A 107 -1.03 -2.93 22.77
CA ILE A 107 -0.57 -4.30 22.54
C ILE A 107 0.50 -4.25 21.45
N THR A 108 1.76 -4.43 21.83
CA THR A 108 2.88 -4.58 20.88
C THR A 108 3.10 -6.07 20.59
N PRO A 109 3.12 -6.51 19.32
CA PRO A 109 3.39 -7.90 18.97
C PRO A 109 4.78 -8.36 19.43
N HIS A 110 4.90 -9.61 19.89
CA HIS A 110 6.09 -10.16 20.57
C HIS A 110 7.39 -10.10 19.73
N PHE A 111 7.30 -10.13 18.40
CA PHE A 111 8.46 -10.05 17.50
C PHE A 111 9.04 -8.62 17.38
N VAL A 112 8.28 -7.60 17.78
CA VAL A 112 8.76 -6.21 17.84
C VAL A 112 9.49 -5.95 19.16
N SER A 113 9.04 -6.57 20.26
CA SER A 113 9.74 -6.50 21.55
C SER A 113 10.96 -7.41 21.64
N HIS A 114 10.98 -8.49 20.87
CA HIS A 114 12.08 -9.45 20.81
C HIS A 114 12.47 -9.66 19.34
N PRO A 115 13.24 -8.73 18.75
CA PRO A 115 13.80 -8.96 17.42
C PRO A 115 14.56 -10.30 17.45
N PRO A 116 14.42 -11.15 16.40
CA PRO A 116 15.19 -12.38 16.30
C PRO A 116 16.67 -12.07 16.48
N LEU A 117 17.36 -12.85 17.32
CA LEU A 117 18.77 -12.66 17.62
C LEU A 117 19.55 -12.44 16.32
N ASP A 118 20.32 -11.35 16.26
CA ASP A 118 21.28 -11.05 15.19
C ASP A 118 22.33 -12.16 15.17
N TYR A 119 22.01 -13.26 14.49
CA TYR A 119 22.97 -14.32 14.26
C TYR A 119 23.96 -13.78 13.23
N LYS A 120 25.11 -13.31 13.72
CA LYS A 120 26.24 -13.03 12.84
C LYS A 120 26.78 -14.37 12.37
N VAL A 121 26.61 -14.66 11.09
CA VAL A 121 27.31 -15.76 10.42
C VAL A 121 28.79 -15.43 10.46
N ASP A 122 29.56 -16.13 11.28
CA ASP A 122 31.02 -16.05 11.25
C ASP A 122 31.52 -16.71 9.95
N LEU A 123 31.91 -15.89 8.97
CA LEU A 123 32.47 -16.32 7.68
C LEU A 123 33.99 -16.58 7.74
N SER A 124 34.55 -16.77 8.93
CA SER A 124 35.98 -16.97 9.17
C SER A 124 36.52 -18.29 8.60
N GLU A 125 35.66 -19.24 8.24
CA GLU A 125 36.07 -20.53 7.65
C GLU A 125 36.35 -20.50 6.14
N ILE A 126 36.11 -19.39 5.42
CA ILE A 126 36.35 -19.34 3.96
C ILE A 126 37.84 -19.03 3.62
N HIS A 127 38.67 -18.66 4.60
CA HIS A 127 40.09 -18.32 4.37
C HIS A 127 41.05 -19.48 4.62
N GLY A 128 40.78 -20.62 3.99
CA GLY A 128 41.51 -21.86 4.23
C GLY A 128 41.84 -22.70 2.99
N ARG A 129 42.25 -22.11 1.86
CA ARG A 129 43.18 -22.73 0.88
C ARG A 129 43.62 -21.76 -0.24
N THR A 130 44.90 -21.40 -0.18
CA THR A 130 45.82 -20.94 -1.24
C THR A 130 45.60 -21.68 -2.58
N SER A 131 45.88 -21.19 -3.79
CA SER A 131 46.98 -20.33 -4.26
C SER A 131 46.72 -19.93 -5.74
N GLU A 132 47.06 -18.69 -6.07
CA GLU A 132 47.70 -18.22 -7.33
C GLU A 132 47.05 -18.47 -8.72
N HIS A 133 46.50 -17.40 -9.31
CA HIS A 133 47.09 -16.80 -10.53
C HIS A 133 46.57 -15.38 -10.78
N VAL A 134 47.51 -14.46 -10.99
CA VAL A 134 47.34 -13.04 -11.32
C VAL A 134 47.12 -12.89 -12.84
N SER A 135 46.18 -12.03 -13.27
CA SER A 135 46.40 -10.93 -14.24
C SER A 135 45.11 -10.43 -14.92
N ASP A 136 44.90 -9.12 -14.83
CA ASP A 136 44.53 -8.20 -15.91
C ASP A 136 43.18 -8.28 -16.67
N ILE A 137 42.47 -7.14 -16.58
CA ILE A 137 41.86 -6.37 -17.68
C ILE A 137 40.62 -6.95 -18.40
N LYS A 138 39.49 -6.22 -18.17
CA LYS A 138 38.37 -5.94 -19.09
C LYS A 138 37.36 -7.08 -19.37
N GLY A 139 36.16 -6.92 -18.82
CA GLY A 139 34.94 -7.64 -19.23
C GLY A 139 33.76 -7.18 -18.39
N THR A 140 32.82 -6.43 -18.97
CA THR A 140 31.52 -6.93 -19.48
C THR A 140 30.43 -6.99 -18.40
N PRO A 141 29.20 -6.59 -18.74
CA PRO A 141 28.17 -6.25 -17.76
C PRO A 141 27.80 -7.50 -16.97
N SER A 142 27.59 -7.31 -15.68
CA SER A 142 26.92 -8.27 -14.81
C SER A 142 25.70 -8.83 -15.53
N PHE A 143 25.79 -10.09 -15.94
CA PHE A 143 24.63 -10.91 -16.26
C PHE A 143 23.69 -10.76 -15.07
N VAL A 144 22.60 -10.01 -15.28
CA VAL A 144 21.45 -10.09 -14.39
C VAL A 144 20.97 -11.51 -14.60
N GLU A 145 21.08 -12.37 -13.59
CA GLU A 145 20.42 -13.66 -13.66
C GLU A 145 18.93 -13.38 -13.82
N GLU A 146 18.47 -13.57 -15.04
CA GLU A 146 17.07 -13.49 -15.44
C GLU A 146 16.40 -14.76 -14.95
N SER A 147 16.33 -14.90 -13.63
CA SER A 147 15.75 -16.09 -13.03
C SER A 147 14.27 -16.17 -13.42
N ASP A 148 13.88 -17.28 -14.01
CA ASP A 148 12.49 -17.60 -14.31
C ASP A 148 11.64 -17.54 -13.03
N ILE A 149 10.40 -17.13 -13.16
CA ILE A 149 9.42 -17.15 -12.07
C ILE A 149 8.52 -18.36 -12.23
N VAL A 150 8.46 -19.19 -11.18
CA VAL A 150 7.51 -20.30 -11.05
C VAL A 150 6.20 -19.76 -10.49
N LEU A 151 5.06 -20.04 -11.11
CA LEU A 151 3.72 -19.68 -10.64
C LEU A 151 2.86 -20.92 -10.47
N LYS A 152 1.95 -20.92 -9.48
CA LYS A 152 1.04 -22.03 -9.20
C LYS A 152 -0.33 -21.72 -9.77
N LEU A 153 -0.76 -22.43 -10.80
CA LEU A 153 -2.02 -22.18 -11.50
C LEU A 153 -3.03 -23.29 -11.26
N ARG A 154 -4.31 -22.93 -11.18
CA ARG A 154 -5.42 -23.89 -11.24
C ARG A 154 -6.65 -23.29 -11.94
N ILE A 155 -7.57 -24.15 -12.36
CA ILE A 155 -8.88 -23.72 -12.88
C ILE A 155 -9.85 -23.49 -11.70
N ALA A 156 -10.65 -22.43 -11.79
CA ALA A 156 -11.64 -22.10 -10.78
C ALA A 156 -12.79 -23.11 -10.76
N TYR A 157 -13.24 -23.47 -9.55
CA TYR A 157 -14.41 -24.32 -9.30
C TYR A 157 -14.36 -25.71 -9.94
N LEU A 158 -13.16 -26.18 -10.29
CA LEU A 158 -12.91 -27.60 -10.44
C LEU A 158 -12.76 -28.20 -9.04
N ASP A 159 -13.25 -29.42 -8.85
CA ASP A 159 -13.11 -30.17 -7.58
C ASP A 159 -11.66 -30.63 -7.35
N ASP A 160 -10.77 -30.42 -8.32
CA ASP A 160 -9.35 -30.71 -8.23
C ASP A 160 -8.62 -29.60 -7.46
N PRO A 161 -8.05 -29.91 -6.28
CA PRO A 161 -7.34 -28.92 -5.46
C PRO A 161 -5.93 -28.62 -5.98
N ASP A 162 -5.45 -29.36 -6.98
CA ASP A 162 -4.06 -29.39 -7.39
C ASP A 162 -3.67 -28.16 -8.23
N PHE A 163 -2.48 -27.63 -7.94
CA PHE A 163 -1.88 -26.53 -8.69
C PHE A 163 -0.82 -27.07 -9.64
N ILE A 164 -0.81 -26.56 -10.86
CA ILE A 164 0.26 -26.80 -11.84
C ILE A 164 1.28 -25.68 -11.71
N GLU A 165 2.56 -26.05 -11.64
CA GLU A 165 3.68 -25.11 -11.62
C GLU A 165 4.05 -24.72 -13.04
N VAL A 166 4.03 -23.42 -13.32
CA VAL A 166 4.33 -22.84 -14.64
C VAL A 166 5.53 -21.92 -14.51
N GLU A 167 6.56 -22.19 -15.30
CA GLU A 167 7.80 -21.41 -15.36
C GLU A 167 7.70 -20.36 -16.47
N LEU A 168 7.95 -19.10 -16.11
CA LEU A 168 7.94 -17.98 -17.06
C LEU A 168 9.19 -17.11 -16.90
N PRO A 169 9.83 -16.69 -18.00
CA PRO A 169 10.94 -15.75 -17.93
C PRO A 169 10.48 -14.37 -17.48
N ARG A 170 11.18 -13.78 -16.51
CA ARG A 170 10.84 -12.46 -15.94
C ARG A 170 10.85 -11.32 -16.98
N LYS A 171 11.63 -11.46 -18.05
CA LYS A 171 11.73 -10.49 -19.15
C LYS A 171 10.42 -10.35 -19.93
N ASP A 172 9.70 -11.46 -20.08
CA ASP A 172 8.51 -11.56 -20.93
C ASP A 172 7.22 -11.66 -20.10
N LEU A 173 7.27 -11.20 -18.84
CA LEU A 173 6.17 -11.28 -17.88
C LEU A 173 5.06 -10.26 -18.20
N THR A 174 4.34 -10.53 -19.27
CA THR A 174 3.15 -9.79 -19.71
C THR A 174 1.88 -10.59 -19.40
N LEU A 175 0.74 -9.91 -19.32
CA LEU A 175 -0.55 -10.56 -19.12
C LEU A 175 -0.91 -11.47 -20.28
N ALA A 176 -0.56 -11.09 -21.51
CA ALA A 176 -0.80 -11.90 -22.69
C ALA A 176 0.00 -13.21 -22.67
N ASN A 177 1.27 -13.16 -22.27
CA ASN A 177 2.12 -14.35 -22.16
C ASN A 177 1.69 -15.22 -20.99
N LEU A 178 1.41 -14.62 -19.82
CA LEU A 178 0.85 -15.33 -18.68
C LEU A 178 -0.42 -16.08 -19.10
N LEU A 179 -1.39 -15.41 -19.73
CA LEU A 179 -2.65 -16.04 -20.15
C LEU A 179 -2.40 -17.15 -21.17
N ARG A 180 -1.53 -16.94 -22.15
CA ARG A 180 -1.19 -17.95 -23.17
C ARG A 180 -0.60 -19.20 -22.54
N THR A 181 0.49 -19.07 -21.78
CA THR A 181 1.17 -20.20 -21.14
C THR A 181 0.26 -20.87 -20.12
N SER A 182 -0.51 -20.10 -19.35
CA SER A 182 -1.51 -20.66 -18.43
C SER A 182 -2.55 -21.52 -19.14
N CYS A 183 -3.05 -21.07 -20.31
CA CYS A 183 -4.02 -21.82 -21.10
C CYS A 183 -3.42 -23.10 -21.70
N GLU A 184 -2.18 -23.02 -22.17
CA GLU A 184 -1.45 -24.16 -22.73
C GLU A 184 -1.20 -25.25 -21.69
N GLU A 185 -0.68 -24.87 -20.52
CA GLU A 185 -0.37 -25.80 -19.42
C GLU A 185 -1.64 -26.40 -18.77
N LEU A 186 -2.72 -25.63 -18.68
CA LEU A 186 -4.00 -26.12 -18.14
C LEU A 186 -4.90 -26.77 -19.21
N GLY A 187 -4.47 -26.82 -20.48
CA GLY A 187 -5.28 -27.34 -21.59
C GLY A 187 -6.61 -26.60 -21.79
N ALA A 188 -6.67 -25.32 -21.44
CA ALA A 188 -7.87 -24.50 -21.50
C ALA A 188 -7.91 -23.61 -22.76
N ASP A 189 -9.08 -23.42 -23.35
CA ASP A 189 -9.22 -22.50 -24.47
C ASP A 189 -9.10 -21.04 -24.01
N PRO A 190 -8.22 -20.22 -24.61
CA PRO A 190 -8.03 -18.82 -24.20
C PRO A 190 -9.28 -17.96 -24.40
N LYS A 191 -10.20 -18.37 -25.30
CA LYS A 191 -11.47 -17.68 -25.54
C LYS A 191 -12.47 -17.85 -24.39
N ARG A 192 -12.31 -18.90 -23.58
CA ARG A 192 -13.20 -19.24 -22.46
C ARG A 192 -12.75 -18.61 -21.15
N VAL A 193 -11.53 -18.07 -21.10
CA VAL A 193 -10.99 -17.42 -19.90
C VAL A 193 -11.66 -16.06 -19.70
N CYS A 194 -12.43 -15.95 -18.61
CA CYS A 194 -13.10 -14.70 -18.22
C CYS A 194 -12.16 -13.77 -17.46
N LYS A 195 -11.38 -14.32 -16.53
CA LYS A 195 -10.48 -13.55 -15.67
C LYS A 195 -9.43 -14.44 -15.01
N ILE A 196 -8.30 -13.83 -14.65
CA ILE A 196 -7.27 -14.43 -13.81
C ILE A 196 -7.25 -13.70 -12.48
N ARG A 197 -7.24 -14.44 -11.36
CA ARG A 197 -7.11 -13.87 -10.02
C ARG A 197 -5.97 -14.54 -9.25
N LYS A 198 -5.23 -13.75 -8.49
CA LYS A 198 -4.34 -14.22 -7.42
C LYS A 198 -5.18 -14.56 -6.19
N LEU A 199 -4.92 -15.69 -5.56
CA LEU A 199 -5.58 -16.06 -4.30
C LEU A 199 -5.18 -15.09 -3.17
N PRO A 200 -6.11 -14.71 -2.26
CA PRO A 200 -7.45 -15.28 -2.14
C PRO A 200 -8.49 -14.74 -3.13
N ASN A 201 -8.38 -13.52 -3.70
CA ASN A 201 -9.36 -12.98 -4.67
C ASN A 201 -8.89 -11.74 -5.49
N THR A 202 -7.59 -11.49 -5.62
CA THR A 202 -7.05 -10.29 -6.29
C THR A 202 -7.02 -10.45 -7.80
N ILE A 203 -7.85 -9.71 -8.52
CA ILE A 203 -7.92 -9.79 -10.00
C ILE A 203 -6.69 -9.12 -10.63
N ILE A 204 -6.04 -9.83 -11.56
CA ILE A 204 -4.95 -9.33 -12.39
C ILE A 204 -5.56 -8.68 -13.64
N ARG A 205 -5.26 -7.40 -13.89
CA ARG A 205 -5.88 -6.63 -15.00
C ARG A 205 -4.90 -6.11 -16.03
N LYS A 206 -3.65 -5.87 -15.64
CA LYS A 206 -2.63 -5.25 -16.50
C LYS A 206 -1.28 -5.94 -16.33
N ASP A 207 -0.37 -5.73 -17.27
CA ASP A 207 0.99 -6.27 -17.23
C ASP A 207 1.75 -5.89 -15.95
N ARG A 208 1.53 -4.67 -15.44
CA ARG A 208 2.12 -4.22 -14.17
C ARG A 208 1.70 -5.08 -12.96
N ASP A 209 0.50 -5.65 -12.99
CA ASP A 209 0.04 -6.54 -11.91
C ASP A 209 0.76 -7.89 -11.99
N VAL A 210 1.02 -8.36 -13.21
CA VAL A 210 1.77 -9.59 -13.48
C VAL A 210 3.23 -9.45 -13.04
N GLN A 211 3.87 -8.32 -13.36
CA GLN A 211 5.24 -8.00 -12.94
C GLN A 211 5.45 -7.95 -11.43
N ARG A 212 4.38 -7.82 -10.64
CA ARG A 212 4.41 -7.80 -9.17
C ARG A 212 4.19 -9.19 -8.54
N LEU A 213 3.98 -10.23 -9.36
CA LEU A 213 3.81 -11.58 -8.85
C LEU A 213 5.11 -12.08 -8.23
N ALA A 214 4.97 -12.76 -7.09
CA ALA A 214 6.07 -13.41 -6.42
C ALA A 214 6.24 -14.85 -6.96
N PRO A 215 7.46 -15.42 -6.91
CA PRO A 215 7.63 -16.84 -7.19
C PRO A 215 6.79 -17.69 -6.23
N GLY A 216 6.20 -18.77 -6.75
CA GLY A 216 5.29 -19.67 -6.04
C GLY A 216 3.90 -19.10 -5.80
N GLN A 217 3.55 -17.95 -6.40
CA GLN A 217 2.25 -17.32 -6.19
C GLN A 217 1.12 -18.16 -6.80
N GLU A 218 0.09 -18.40 -5.99
CA GLU A 218 -1.12 -19.11 -6.42
C GLU A 218 -2.08 -18.20 -7.20
N LEU A 219 -2.42 -18.62 -8.40
CA LEU A 219 -3.38 -18.00 -9.32
C LEU A 219 -4.47 -18.97 -9.71
N GLU A 220 -5.62 -18.40 -10.04
CA GLU A 220 -6.81 -19.14 -10.42
C GLU A 220 -7.40 -18.53 -11.69
N LEU A 221 -7.59 -19.40 -12.70
CA LEU A 221 -8.20 -19.07 -13.98
C LEU A 221 -9.70 -19.34 -13.92
N VAL A 222 -10.50 -18.29 -14.09
CA VAL A 222 -11.97 -18.41 -14.10
C VAL A 222 -12.43 -18.52 -15.55
N LEU A 223 -13.05 -19.65 -15.89
CA LEU A 223 -13.66 -19.90 -17.19
C LEU A 223 -15.14 -19.49 -17.20
N ASP A 224 -15.64 -19.09 -18.38
CA ASP A 224 -17.04 -18.69 -18.63
C ASP A 224 -18.08 -19.78 -18.32
N THR A 225 -17.71 -21.02 -18.62
CA THR A 225 -18.54 -22.22 -18.47
C THR A 225 -18.66 -22.73 -17.04
N ILE A 226 -17.82 -22.26 -16.12
CA ILE A 226 -17.76 -22.79 -14.76
C ILE A 226 -18.27 -21.71 -13.80
N GLN A 227 -19.56 -21.80 -13.48
CA GLN A 227 -20.16 -20.99 -12.42
C GLN A 227 -19.69 -21.49 -11.05
N PRO A 228 -19.62 -20.61 -10.02
CA PRO A 228 -19.44 -21.07 -8.66
C PRO A 228 -20.50 -22.12 -8.36
N GLN A 229 -20.08 -23.36 -8.05
CA GLN A 229 -20.97 -24.34 -7.46
C GLN A 229 -21.58 -23.66 -6.25
N ALA A 230 -22.86 -23.30 -6.34
CA ALA A 230 -23.61 -22.81 -5.21
C ALA A 230 -23.60 -23.97 -4.23
N SER A 231 -22.71 -23.92 -3.23
CA SER A 231 -22.81 -24.79 -2.07
C SER A 231 -24.25 -24.66 -1.60
N SER A 232 -25.00 -25.74 -1.71
CA SER A 232 -26.39 -25.76 -1.33
C SER A 232 -26.45 -25.22 0.10
N PRO A 233 -27.31 -24.24 0.43
CA PRO A 233 -27.41 -23.76 1.79
C PRO A 233 -27.62 -24.99 2.69
N PRO A 234 -26.95 -25.06 3.86
CA PRO A 234 -27.08 -26.22 4.73
C PRO A 234 -28.57 -26.44 4.94
N VAL A 235 -29.06 -27.63 4.63
CA VAL A 235 -30.45 -28.02 4.83
C VAL A 235 -30.72 -27.87 6.31
N VAL A 236 -31.27 -26.72 6.70
CA VAL A 236 -31.83 -26.53 8.04
C VAL A 236 -33.06 -27.41 8.06
N ARG A 237 -32.87 -28.66 8.50
CA ARG A 237 -33.98 -29.54 8.86
C ARG A 237 -34.76 -28.79 9.93
N ARG A 238 -35.89 -28.20 9.54
CA ARG A 238 -36.92 -27.76 10.47
C ARG A 238 -37.31 -28.99 11.30
N LEU A 239 -36.79 -29.08 12.51
CA LEU A 239 -37.38 -29.92 13.55
C LEU A 239 -38.70 -29.25 13.93
N SER A 240 -39.74 -29.59 13.18
CA SER A 240 -41.11 -29.39 13.59
C SER A 240 -41.37 -30.22 14.85
N GLY A 241 -41.67 -29.55 15.96
CA GLY A 241 -42.43 -30.12 17.05
C GLY A 241 -41.62 -30.70 18.20
N LEU A 242 -41.28 -29.85 19.17
CA LEU A 242 -41.41 -30.24 20.58
C LEU A 242 -42.07 -29.09 21.34
N HIS A 243 -43.33 -29.34 21.68
CA HIS A 243 -44.17 -28.59 22.59
C HIS A 243 -43.53 -28.64 23.98
N LEU A 244 -42.86 -27.56 24.40
CA LEU A 244 -42.46 -27.36 25.79
C LEU A 244 -43.49 -26.41 26.43
N GLY A 245 -44.24 -26.97 27.38
CA GLY A 245 -45.30 -26.30 28.11
C GLY A 245 -44.80 -25.05 28.83
N VAL A 246 -45.64 -24.01 28.78
CA VAL A 246 -45.50 -22.76 29.52
C VAL A 246 -45.80 -23.04 31.00
N PRO A 247 -44.90 -22.71 31.97
CA PRO A 247 -45.26 -22.73 33.37
C PRO A 247 -46.06 -21.46 33.75
N PRO A 248 -47.06 -21.57 34.63
CA PRO A 248 -47.94 -20.45 34.96
C PRO A 248 -47.31 -19.56 36.03
N GLY A 249 -47.50 -18.24 35.88
CA GLY A 249 -47.28 -17.27 36.93
C GLY A 249 -46.09 -16.36 36.66
N TYR A 250 -46.38 -15.16 36.14
CA TYR A 250 -46.00 -13.89 36.74
C TYR A 250 -46.56 -12.78 35.82
N LEU A 251 -47.64 -12.14 36.26
CA LEU A 251 -48.16 -10.91 35.67
C LEU A 251 -47.43 -9.74 36.35
N PRO A 252 -46.64 -8.92 35.64
CA PRO A 252 -46.22 -7.63 36.16
C PRO A 252 -47.33 -6.57 35.94
N PRO A 253 -47.48 -5.59 36.84
CA PRO A 253 -48.57 -4.60 36.80
C PRO A 253 -48.36 -3.54 35.70
N PRO A 254 -49.43 -2.85 35.27
CA PRO A 254 -49.35 -1.80 34.27
C PRO A 254 -48.70 -0.54 34.86
N ALA A 255 -47.48 -0.22 34.43
CA ALA A 255 -46.87 1.08 34.71
C ALA A 255 -47.49 2.12 33.77
N GLN A 256 -48.27 3.02 34.36
CA GLN A 256 -48.83 4.20 33.72
C GLN A 256 -47.69 5.15 33.34
N CYS A 257 -47.49 5.40 32.04
CA CYS A 257 -46.59 6.45 31.57
C CYS A 257 -47.25 7.82 31.77
N THR A 258 -46.75 8.59 32.74
CA THR A 258 -47.10 10.00 32.91
C THR A 258 -46.42 10.86 31.85
N ASN A 259 -47.21 11.76 31.27
CA ASN A 259 -46.84 12.74 30.26
C ASN A 259 -45.69 13.67 30.68
N GLY A 260 -44.73 13.90 29.78
CA GLY A 260 -43.65 14.87 29.94
C GLY A 260 -42.71 14.93 28.74
N THR A 261 -43.07 15.73 27.74
CA THR A 261 -42.33 16.18 26.53
C THR A 261 -40.91 16.76 26.80
N PRO A 262 -40.10 17.20 25.81
CA PRO A 262 -40.06 16.95 24.35
C PRO A 262 -38.61 16.76 23.81
N PHE A 263 -38.35 15.73 23.00
CA PHE A 263 -37.29 15.84 21.97
C PHE A 263 -37.81 15.25 20.67
N ALA A 264 -38.31 16.14 19.83
CA ALA A 264 -38.68 15.85 18.46
C ALA A 264 -37.42 15.76 17.58
N LYS A 265 -37.51 14.85 16.59
CA LYS A 265 -36.71 14.72 15.36
C LYS A 265 -35.47 13.83 15.45
N SER A 266 -35.70 12.53 15.44
CA SER A 266 -34.83 11.58 14.74
C SER A 266 -35.69 10.77 13.75
N SER A 267 -35.33 10.84 12.48
CA SER A 267 -36.08 10.45 11.29
C SER A 267 -36.01 8.94 10.98
N TYR A 268 -36.07 8.08 11.99
CA TYR A 268 -35.92 6.63 11.82
C TYR A 268 -37.01 5.85 12.55
N CYS A 269 -38.28 6.10 12.19
CA CYS A 269 -39.44 5.31 12.59
C CYS A 269 -40.53 5.47 11.53
N ILE A 270 -40.61 4.54 10.56
CA ILE A 270 -41.84 4.31 9.79
C ILE A 270 -42.31 2.92 10.20
N ASN A 271 -43.51 2.85 10.78
CA ASN A 271 -44.17 1.62 11.23
C ASN A 271 -43.47 0.82 12.35
N GLY A 272 -42.93 1.50 13.36
CA GLY A 272 -42.76 0.91 14.69
C GLY A 272 -41.71 -0.21 14.86
N THR A 273 -40.80 -0.41 13.89
CA THR A 273 -39.73 -1.40 14.02
C THR A 273 -38.36 -0.71 13.90
N ILE A 274 -37.58 -0.72 14.98
CA ILE A 274 -36.16 -0.31 14.98
C ILE A 274 -35.35 -1.54 14.56
N LEU A 275 -34.66 -1.46 13.43
CA LEU A 275 -33.71 -2.49 12.98
C LEU A 275 -32.36 -2.27 13.71
N TYR A 276 -31.91 -3.28 14.45
CA TYR A 276 -30.50 -3.48 14.82
C TYR A 276 -29.90 -4.54 13.90
#